data_AF-A0A959QY85-F1
#
_entry.id   AF-A0A959QY85-F1
#
_cell.length_a   1.000
_cell.length_b   1.000
_cell.length_c   1.000
_cell.angle_alpha   90.00
_cell.angle_beta   90.00
_cell.angle_gamma   90.00
#
_symmetry.space_group_name_H-M   'P 1'
#
loop_
_entity.id
_entity.type
_entity.pdbx_description
1 polymer ?
#
loop_
_entity_poly.entity_id
_entity_poly.type
_entity_poly.pdbx_seq_one_letter_code
_entity_poly.pdbx_strand_id
1 'polypeptide(L)'
;MFEYIQEEANIPLEIIANNEHEDGGINFYISYIGPLGGLGANKSVKVDISRSEQLQFEPVMQDTFPGYSDQEEQQLLCYPLEEVLIEKLRSVMQRMQARDFYDIWYLLEIHKMDLAYTQTKVV
;
A
#
# COMPACT_ATOMS: atom_id res chain seq x y z
N MET A 1 -5.01 -18.45 11.83
CA MET A 1 -5.00 -16.99 11.60
C MET A 1 -5.92 -16.56 10.46
N PHE A 2 -5.94 -17.25 9.31
CA PHE A 2 -6.87 -16.95 8.20
C PHE A 2 -8.10 -17.87 8.13
N GLU A 3 -8.49 -18.49 9.25
CA GLU A 3 -9.61 -19.45 9.30
C GLU A 3 -10.92 -18.83 8.83
N TYR A 4 -11.23 -17.62 9.28
CA TYR A 4 -12.42 -16.88 8.83
C TYR A 4 -12.48 -16.71 7.30
N ILE A 5 -11.35 -16.38 6.65
CA ILE A 5 -11.33 -16.17 5.19
C ILE A 5 -11.49 -17.49 4.45
N GLN A 6 -10.90 -18.56 4.98
CA GLN A 6 -11.08 -19.90 4.44
C GLN A 6 -12.54 -20.37 4.58
N GLU A 7 -13.20 -20.08 5.70
CA GLU A 7 -14.59 -20.46 5.96
C GLU A 7 -15.58 -19.69 5.08
N GLU A 8 -15.43 -18.37 4.99
CA GLU A 8 -16.38 -17.51 4.27
C GLU A 8 -16.17 -17.51 2.75
N ALA A 9 -14.92 -17.55 2.29
CA ALA A 9 -14.60 -17.39 0.86
C ALA A 9 -14.02 -18.65 0.21
N ASN A 10 -13.67 -19.68 0.99
CA ASN A 10 -12.96 -20.87 0.52
C ASN A 10 -11.65 -20.52 -0.23
N ILE A 11 -10.98 -19.45 0.18
CA ILE A 11 -9.70 -19.02 -0.35
C ILE A 11 -8.62 -19.32 0.69
N PRO A 12 -7.71 -20.29 0.41
CA PRO A 12 -6.63 -20.60 1.33
C PRO A 12 -5.59 -19.49 1.26
N LEU A 13 -5.24 -18.96 2.44
CA LEU A 13 -4.20 -17.96 2.63
C LEU A 13 -3.11 -18.49 3.55
N GLU A 14 -1.86 -18.16 3.25
CA GLU A 14 -0.71 -18.52 4.08
C GLU A 14 0.33 -17.38 4.08
N ILE A 15 0.97 -17.12 5.23
CA ILE A 15 2.11 -16.21 5.27
C ILE A 15 3.37 -16.96 4.86
N ILE A 16 4.05 -16.46 3.83
CA ILE A 16 5.31 -16.96 3.32
C ILE A 16 6.39 -15.89 3.51
N ALA A 17 7.59 -16.31 3.94
CA ALA A 17 8.79 -15.48 4.09
C ALA A 17 8.60 -14.22 4.97
N ASN A 18 8.74 -14.38 6.28
CA ASN A 18 8.74 -13.27 7.23
C ASN A 18 10.18 -12.78 7.47
N ASN A 19 10.51 -11.54 7.09
CA ASN A 19 11.77 -10.92 7.48
C ASN A 19 11.51 -9.69 8.35
N GLU A 20 12.18 -9.66 9.50
CA GLU A 20 12.25 -8.47 10.35
C GLU A 20 13.49 -7.66 9.95
N HIS A 21 13.31 -6.36 9.76
CA HIS A 21 14.37 -5.41 9.43
C HIS A 21 14.97 -4.88 10.73
N GLU A 22 16.22 -4.41 10.68
CA GLU A 22 16.94 -3.89 11.87
C GLU A 22 16.24 -2.69 12.52
N ASP A 23 15.46 -1.94 11.74
CA ASP A 23 14.65 -0.79 12.19
C ASP A 23 13.28 -1.20 12.78
N GLY A 24 13.01 -2.51 12.87
CA GLY A 24 11.74 -3.06 13.33
C GLY A 24 10.66 -3.13 12.26
N GLY A 25 10.94 -2.73 11.01
CA GLY A 25 10.05 -2.96 9.88
C GLY A 25 9.83 -4.45 9.64
N ILE A 26 8.63 -4.82 9.20
CA ILE A 26 8.26 -6.21 8.93
C ILE A 26 7.87 -6.32 7.46
N ASN A 27 8.48 -7.26 6.74
CA ASN A 27 8.01 -7.62 5.42
C ASN A 27 7.64 -9.11 5.36
N PHE A 28 6.52 -9.40 4.71
CA PHE A 28 6.10 -10.76 4.46
C PHE A 28 5.23 -10.87 3.22
N TYR A 29 5.04 -12.08 2.74
CA TYR A 29 4.14 -12.36 1.64
C TYR A 29 2.93 -13.13 2.15
N ILE A 30 1.74 -12.79 1.68
CA ILE A 30 0.54 -13.60 1.86
C ILE A 30 0.29 -14.33 0.55
N SER A 31 0.48 -15.65 0.53
CA SER A 31 0.13 -16.47 -0.63
C SER A 31 -1.37 -16.77 -0.64
N TYR A 32 -1.91 -16.96 -1.85
CA TYR A 32 -3.30 -17.34 -2.03
C TYR A 32 -3.49 -18.21 -3.27
N ILE A 33 -4.55 -19.02 -3.24
CA ILE A 33 -5.00 -19.82 -4.40
C ILE A 33 -6.39 -19.33 -4.80
N GLY A 34 -6.50 -18.80 -6.02
CA GLY A 34 -7.78 -18.35 -6.56
C GLY A 34 -8.73 -19.53 -6.89
N PRO A 35 -10.03 -19.26 -7.04
CA PRO A 35 -11.08 -20.28 -7.17
C PRO A 35 -10.92 -21.20 -8.41
N LEU A 36 -10.26 -20.72 -9.46
CA LEU A 36 -10.01 -21.50 -10.69
C LEU A 36 -8.76 -22.39 -10.63
N GLY A 37 -8.03 -22.40 -9.50
CA GLY A 37 -6.93 -23.35 -9.24
C GLY A 37 -5.82 -23.39 -10.30
N GLY A 38 -5.67 -22.32 -11.09
CA GLY A 38 -4.84 -22.32 -12.29
C GLY A 38 -3.39 -22.77 -12.05
N LEU A 39 -2.87 -23.60 -12.96
CA LEU A 39 -1.46 -24.00 -13.05
C LEU A 39 -0.57 -22.74 -12.99
N GLY A 40 0.18 -22.59 -11.91
CA GLY A 40 0.76 -21.32 -11.46
C GLY A 40 0.43 -20.95 -10.01
N ALA A 41 -0.06 -21.91 -9.22
CA ALA A 41 -0.22 -21.85 -7.76
C ALA A 41 0.99 -21.17 -7.10
N ASN A 42 0.73 -20.25 -6.15
CA ASN A 42 1.67 -19.32 -5.48
C ASN A 42 1.62 -17.86 -5.98
N LYS A 43 0.41 -17.34 -6.25
CA LYS A 43 0.25 -15.88 -6.21
C LYS A 43 0.47 -15.41 -4.78
N SER A 44 1.10 -14.25 -4.62
CA SER A 44 1.30 -13.66 -3.32
C SER A 44 1.16 -12.16 -3.34
N VAL A 45 0.69 -11.62 -2.22
CA VAL A 45 0.64 -10.19 -1.94
C VAL A 45 1.78 -9.88 -1.00
N LYS A 46 2.69 -9.00 -1.42
CA LYS A 46 3.73 -8.49 -0.54
C LYS A 46 3.10 -7.48 0.43
N VAL A 47 3.34 -7.67 1.71
CA VAL A 47 2.94 -6.77 2.79
C VAL A 47 4.21 -6.20 3.42
N ASP A 48 4.31 -4.89 3.44
CA ASP A 48 5.37 -4.15 4.12
C ASP A 48 4.72 -3.32 5.24
N ILE A 49 5.23 -3.46 6.46
CA ILE A 49 4.80 -2.71 7.64
C ILE A 49 5.99 -1.89 8.13
N SER A 50 5.90 -0.58 8.02
CA SER A 50 6.85 0.35 8.61
C SER A 50 6.46 0.68 10.05
N ARG A 51 7.45 0.79 10.95
CA ARG A 51 7.23 1.15 12.36
C ARG A 51 8.01 2.39 12.81
N SER A 52 8.90 2.87 11.94
CA SER A 52 9.82 3.99 12.18
C SER A 52 9.49 5.21 11.32
N GLU A 53 8.44 5.13 10.50
CA GLU A 53 8.03 6.19 9.59
C GLU A 53 7.45 7.39 10.35
N GLN A 54 7.91 8.59 9.97
CA GLN A 54 7.43 9.84 10.54
C GLN A 54 6.48 10.51 9.54
N LEU A 55 5.19 10.39 9.81
CA LEU A 55 4.15 11.03 9.02
C LEU A 55 4.12 12.54 9.24
N GLN A 56 4.04 13.31 8.16
CA GLN A 56 3.86 14.76 8.22
C GLN A 56 2.39 15.16 8.28
N PHE A 57 1.53 14.37 7.66
CA PHE A 57 0.09 14.54 7.64
C PHE A 57 -0.63 13.36 8.30
N GLU A 58 -1.74 13.66 8.96
CA GLU A 58 -2.59 12.64 9.57
C GLU A 58 -3.27 11.78 8.48
N PRO A 59 -3.38 10.46 8.66
CA PRO A 59 -4.15 9.59 7.77
C PRO A 59 -5.62 10.01 7.67
N VAL A 60 -6.21 9.81 6.50
CA VAL A 60 -7.60 10.15 6.20
C VAL A 60 -8.39 8.89 5.83
N MET A 61 -9.66 8.84 6.24
CA MET A 61 -10.58 7.80 5.77
C MET A 61 -10.94 8.06 4.32
N GLN A 62 -10.72 7.08 3.45
CA GLN A 62 -11.04 7.14 2.03
C GLN A 62 -11.97 6.00 1.64
N ASP A 63 -12.94 6.30 0.78
CA ASP A 63 -13.82 5.28 0.21
C ASP A 63 -13.01 4.36 -0.71
N THR A 64 -13.30 3.07 -0.65
CA THR A 64 -12.73 2.10 -1.59
C THR A 64 -13.35 2.26 -2.97
N PHE A 65 -12.57 2.02 -4.02
CA PHE A 65 -13.11 1.91 -5.37
C PHE A 65 -13.79 0.55 -5.52
N PRO A 66 -15.12 0.48 -5.74
CA PRO A 66 -15.81 -0.79 -5.87
C PRO A 66 -15.32 -1.53 -7.12
N GLY A 67 -14.76 -2.73 -6.93
CA GLY A 67 -14.30 -3.59 -8.01
C GLY A 67 -15.38 -4.54 -8.52
N TYR A 68 -16.40 -4.77 -7.71
CA TYR A 68 -17.51 -5.66 -8.00
C TYR A 68 -18.84 -5.00 -7.66
N SER A 69 -19.89 -5.31 -8.42
CA SER A 69 -21.22 -4.70 -8.25
C SER A 69 -21.92 -5.08 -6.94
N ASP A 70 -21.50 -6.19 -6.34
CA ASP A 70 -21.98 -6.74 -5.08
C ASP A 70 -21.05 -6.42 -3.89
N GLN A 71 -19.99 -5.62 -4.12
CA GLN A 71 -19.09 -5.19 -3.06
C GLN A 71 -19.76 -4.11 -2.19
N GLU A 72 -19.77 -4.33 -0.87
CA GLU A 72 -20.21 -3.31 0.08
C GLU A 72 -19.26 -2.11 0.11
N GLU A 73 -19.83 -0.93 0.35
CA GLU A 73 -19.04 0.28 0.54
C GLU A 73 -18.20 0.16 1.82
N GLN A 74 -16.90 0.33 1.66
CA GLN A 74 -15.94 0.22 2.76
C GLN A 74 -14.99 1.42 2.70
N GLN A 75 -14.56 1.87 3.87
CA GLN A 75 -13.56 2.91 4.01
C GLN A 75 -12.25 2.35 4.55
N LEU A 76 -11.14 2.86 4.04
CA LEU A 76 -9.79 2.51 4.48
C LEU A 76 -9.10 3.75 5.04
N LEU A 77 -8.31 3.55 6.10
CA LEU A 77 -7.43 4.59 6.61
C LEU A 77 -6.20 4.67 5.70
N CYS A 78 -6.09 5.76 4.96
CA CYS A 78 -5.11 5.96 3.90
C CYS A 78 -4.26 7.20 4.15
N TYR A 79 -3.07 7.24 3.56
CA TYR A 79 -2.30 8.48 3.49
C TYR A 79 -3.04 9.50 2.61
N PRO A 80 -3.09 10.78 3.00
CA PRO A 80 -3.52 11.84 2.09
C PRO A 80 -2.53 11.95 0.93
N LEU A 81 -2.96 12.50 -0.20
CA LEU A 81 -2.14 12.53 -1.43
C LEU A 81 -0.83 13.33 -1.24
N GLU A 82 -0.85 14.32 -0.36
CA GLU A 82 0.30 15.12 0.05
C GLU A 82 1.38 14.26 0.73
N GLU A 83 0.99 13.39 1.66
CA GLU A 83 1.90 12.45 2.31
C GLU A 83 2.46 11.45 1.29
N VAL A 84 1.61 10.93 0.39
CA VAL A 84 2.05 10.02 -0.69
C VAL A 84 3.12 10.69 -1.58
N LEU A 85 2.94 11.96 -1.94
CA LEU A 85 3.92 12.70 -2.75
C LEU A 85 5.25 12.87 -2.01
N ILE A 86 5.23 13.26 -0.72
CA ILE A 86 6.45 13.43 0.10
C ILE A 86 7.21 12.10 0.18
N GLU A 87 6.52 11.00 0.44
CA GLU A 87 7.13 9.67 0.54
C GLU A 87 7.70 9.19 -0.79
N LYS A 88 7.06 9.53 -1.92
CA LYS A 88 7.58 9.25 -3.25
C LYS A 88 8.84 10.07 -3.55
N LEU A 89 8.87 11.36 -3.19
CA LEU A 89 10.07 12.20 -3.31
C LEU A 89 11.23 11.64 -2.49
N ARG A 90 10.98 11.29 -1.22
CA ARG A 90 11.95 10.63 -0.33
C ARG A 90 12.48 9.33 -0.96
N SER A 91 11.59 8.48 -1.47
CA SER A 91 11.93 7.22 -2.11
C SER A 91 12.79 7.41 -3.36
N VAL A 92 12.47 8.38 -4.23
CA VAL A 92 13.29 8.69 -5.40
C VAL A 92 14.71 9.10 -4.98
N MET A 93 14.85 9.94 -3.97
CA MET A 93 16.17 10.38 -3.47
C MET A 93 17.02 9.22 -2.94
N GLN A 94 16.40 8.15 -2.43
CA GLN A 94 17.10 7.00 -1.86
C GLN A 94 17.47 5.92 -2.90
N ARG A 95 16.56 5.58 -3.83
CA ARG A 95 16.72 4.41 -4.72
C ARG A 95 16.51 4.66 -6.21
N MET A 96 16.04 5.84 -6.62
CA MET A 96 15.86 6.24 -8.02
C MET A 96 15.10 5.22 -8.90
N GLN A 97 13.93 4.72 -8.46
CA GLN A 97 13.13 3.81 -9.29
C GLN A 97 12.23 4.56 -10.28
N ALA A 98 12.19 4.10 -11.53
CA ALA A 98 11.38 4.69 -12.60
C ALA A 98 9.88 4.80 -12.25
N ARG A 99 9.36 3.85 -11.46
CA ARG A 99 7.96 3.88 -10.98
C ARG A 99 7.69 5.08 -10.08
N ASP A 100 8.57 5.37 -9.11
CA ASP A 100 8.37 6.50 -8.20
C ASP A 100 8.45 7.83 -8.96
N PHE A 101 9.34 7.92 -9.96
CA PHE A 101 9.42 9.10 -10.84
C PHE A 101 8.12 9.30 -11.64
N TYR A 102 7.55 8.23 -12.19
CA TYR A 102 6.27 8.30 -12.89
C TYR A 102 5.14 8.74 -11.97
N ASP A 103 5.06 8.20 -10.75
CA ASP A 103 4.03 8.57 -9.78
C ASP A 103 4.10 10.06 -9.41
N ILE A 104 5.30 10.60 -9.17
CA ILE A 104 5.50 12.03 -8.92
C ILE A 104 5.05 12.86 -10.12
N TRP A 105 5.49 12.51 -11.33
CA TRP A 105 5.08 13.21 -12.54
C TRP A 105 3.55 13.19 -12.70
N TYR A 106 2.90 12.06 -12.44
CA TYR A 106 1.45 11.94 -12.54
C TYR A 106 0.75 12.85 -11.52
N LEU A 107 1.19 12.84 -10.26
CA LEU A 107 0.59 13.67 -9.20
C LEU A 107 0.75 15.17 -9.49
N LEU A 108 1.89 15.60 -10.02
CA LEU A 108 2.16 17.01 -10.31
C LEU A 108 1.54 17.47 -11.63
N GLU A 109 1.73 16.71 -12.70
CA GLU A 109 1.38 17.15 -14.05
C GLU A 109 -0.01 16.73 -14.50
N ILE A 110 -0.51 15.59 -14.05
CA ILE A 110 -1.83 15.08 -14.46
C ILE A 110 -2.89 15.43 -13.42
N HIS A 111 -2.61 15.12 -12.15
CA HIS A 111 -3.51 15.45 -11.04
C HIS A 111 -3.44 16.93 -10.62
N LYS A 112 -2.45 17.69 -11.13
CA LYS A 112 -2.31 19.14 -10.88
C LYS A 112 -2.26 19.49 -9.39
N MET A 113 -1.56 18.67 -8.61
CA MET A 113 -1.35 18.94 -7.19
C MET A 113 -0.47 20.18 -7.00
N ASP A 114 -0.91 21.10 -6.13
CA ASP A 114 -0.12 22.29 -5.80
C ASP A 114 0.98 21.92 -4.80
N LEU A 115 2.21 22.33 -5.10
CA LEU A 115 3.37 22.09 -4.23
C LEU A 115 3.39 23.03 -3.01
N ALA A 116 2.59 24.10 -3.00
CA ALA A 116 2.53 25.06 -1.91
C ALA A 116 2.15 24.42 -0.55
N TYR A 117 1.47 23.27 -0.55
CA TYR A 117 1.09 22.53 0.66
C TYR A 117 2.27 21.86 1.38
N THR A 118 3.42 21.71 0.73
CA THR A 118 4.63 21.09 1.33
C THR A 118 5.43 22.04 2.22
N GLN A 119 5.07 23.33 2.28
CA GLN A 119 5.72 24.34 3.12
C GLN A 119 4.92 24.62 4.40
N THR A 120 4.72 23.65 5.30
CA THR A 120 4.32 23.99 6.67
C THR A 120 4.86 22.97 7.68
N LYS A 121 5.69 23.50 8.59
CA LYS A 121 6.37 22.86 9.74
C LYS A 121 7.60 22.00 9.43
N VAL A 122 8.64 22.66 8.93
CA VAL A 122 10.00 22.35 9.41
C VAL A 122 10.05 22.83 10.86
N VAL A 123 10.00 21.88 11.82
CA VAL A 123 10.37 22.13 13.23
C VAL A 123 11.85 21.84 13.40
#